data_AF-A0A2T4VCE8-F1
#
_entry.id   AF-A0A2T4VCE8-F1
#
_cell.length_a   1.000
_cell.length_b   1.000
_cell.length_c   1.000
_cell.angle_alpha   90.00
_cell.angle_beta   90.00
_cell.angle_gamma   90.00
#
_symmetry.space_group_name_H-M   'P 1'
#
loop_
_entity.id
_entity.type
_entity.pdbx_description
1 polymer ?
#
loop_
_entity_poly.entity_id
_entity_poly.type
_entity_poly.pdbx_seq_one_letter_code
_entity_poly.pdbx_strand_id
1 'polypeptide(L)'
;MEGLRELVREVRASREAGRFVAVGGADAALALHETGGDVARARPLMSRAKPGATGSPPEKAGAGAGAGEAARPSATKAGAAERQGTLASLVDKEIGRTLDVVEAKLAAAELEATGPRLPKDVSVLEKHRPSLDAPPPEARGNPRWREYVDFYNRRFIEVEKGTAAEGPLKWEPYERMRAWFARGMAFERDMVNLLKADAEKPRAQRKFLRDFDKPRIETQVGVRKPGPGLRYADVLVIEEGELGGRPRRVETFSFKSRDLSGLKYEALEAQMIEDASEALQKYGERLDIRRDSLQRLFGEAGEVQVSRVRLIYEGGDLKPTNPDFLKSAVSETKEKVPGVEVLFQ
;
A
#
# COMPACT_ATOMS: atom_id res chain seq x y z
N MET A 1 1.51 28.08 18.79
CA MET A 1 0.59 27.29 19.65
C MET A 1 -0.87 27.77 19.59
N GLU A 2 -1.16 28.97 19.07
CA GLU A 2 -2.52 29.55 19.02
C GLU A 2 -3.36 28.98 17.85
N GLY A 3 -2.79 28.88 16.65
CA GLY A 3 -3.49 28.33 15.46
C GLY A 3 -3.91 26.86 15.59
N LEU A 4 -3.19 26.04 16.36
CA LEU A 4 -3.58 24.64 16.60
C LEU A 4 -4.82 24.54 17.52
N ARG A 5 -5.00 25.48 18.45
CA ARG A 5 -6.19 25.52 19.31
C ARG A 5 -7.43 26.02 18.56
N GLU A 6 -7.21 26.93 17.61
CA GLU A 6 -8.26 27.48 16.76
C GLU A 6 -8.77 26.44 15.75
N LEU A 7 -7.85 25.72 15.10
CA LEU A 7 -8.19 24.59 14.23
C LEU A 7 -8.96 23.48 14.96
N VAL A 8 -8.58 23.14 16.21
CA VAL A 8 -9.33 22.15 17.02
C VAL A 8 -10.74 22.66 17.35
N ARG A 9 -10.94 23.97 17.48
CA ARG A 9 -12.25 24.57 17.72
C ARG A 9 -13.12 24.55 16.45
N GLU A 10 -12.54 24.82 15.29
CA GLU A 10 -13.20 24.77 13.97
C GLU A 10 -13.60 23.34 13.59
N VAL A 11 -12.72 22.37 13.83
CA VAL A 11 -12.98 20.94 13.60
C VAL A 11 -14.09 20.40 14.51
N ARG A 12 -14.19 20.91 15.75
CA ARG A 12 -15.26 20.53 16.69
C ARG A 12 -16.58 21.27 16.46
N ALA A 13 -16.57 22.38 15.73
CA ALA A 13 -17.76 23.20 15.49
C ALA A 13 -18.79 22.49 14.59
N SER A 14 -18.36 21.55 13.73
CA SER A 14 -19.26 20.79 12.87
C SER A 14 -18.77 19.36 12.64
N ARG A 15 -19.69 18.39 12.67
CA ARG A 15 -19.41 17.01 12.26
C ARG A 15 -18.90 16.92 10.82
N GLU A 16 -19.32 17.85 9.96
CA GLU A 16 -18.87 17.90 8.57
C GLU A 16 -17.41 18.38 8.48
N ALA A 17 -17.01 19.37 9.28
CA ALA A 17 -15.62 19.82 9.40
C ALA A 17 -14.71 18.72 9.97
N GLY A 18 -15.18 18.00 10.99
CA GLY A 18 -14.50 16.83 11.54
C GLY A 18 -14.29 15.72 10.51
N ARG A 19 -15.30 15.42 9.69
CA ARG A 19 -15.17 14.43 8.60
C ARG A 19 -14.28 14.94 7.47
N PHE A 20 -14.36 16.22 7.12
CA PHE A 20 -13.56 16.83 6.08
C PHE A 20 -12.06 16.73 6.39
N VAL A 21 -11.67 17.03 7.63
CA VAL A 21 -10.28 16.89 8.09
C VAL A 21 -9.88 15.43 8.30
N ALA A 22 -10.78 14.58 8.80
CA ALA A 22 -10.49 13.15 8.95
C ALA A 22 -10.25 12.42 7.61
N VAL A 23 -10.85 12.89 6.52
CA VAL A 23 -10.68 12.33 5.18
C VAL A 23 -9.50 12.96 4.43
N GLY A 24 -9.32 14.29 4.54
CA GLY A 24 -8.28 15.00 3.78
C GLY A 24 -7.00 15.32 4.54
N GLY A 25 -6.85 14.86 5.78
CA GLY A 25 -5.62 14.99 6.55
C GLY A 25 -5.19 16.43 6.81
N ALA A 26 -3.87 16.66 6.83
CA ALA A 26 -3.28 17.96 7.15
C ALA A 26 -3.67 19.06 6.15
N ASP A 27 -3.79 18.73 4.86
CA ASP A 27 -4.12 19.72 3.83
C ASP A 27 -5.60 20.16 3.91
N ALA A 28 -6.52 19.26 4.28
CA ALA A 28 -7.89 19.63 4.58
C ALA A 28 -8.02 20.42 5.89
N ALA A 29 -7.14 20.14 6.87
CA ALA A 29 -7.06 20.92 8.10
C ALA A 29 -6.60 22.36 7.82
N LEU A 30 -5.60 22.51 6.94
CA LEU A 30 -5.09 23.81 6.51
C LEU A 30 -6.15 24.59 5.69
N ALA A 31 -6.78 23.94 4.71
CA ALA A 31 -7.85 24.56 3.91
C ALA A 31 -9.08 24.94 4.74
N LEU A 32 -9.40 24.16 5.79
CA LEU A 32 -10.46 24.49 6.74
C LEU A 32 -10.10 25.69 7.61
N HIS A 33 -8.84 25.78 8.06
CA HIS A 33 -8.35 26.91 8.84
C HIS A 33 -8.33 28.21 8.03
N GLU A 34 -7.84 28.15 6.79
CA GLU A 34 -7.80 29.30 5.86
C GLU A 34 -9.20 29.83 5.49
N THR A 35 -10.23 29.01 5.71
CA THR A 35 -11.64 29.37 5.42
C THR A 35 -12.48 29.59 6.68
N GLY A 36 -11.85 29.64 7.85
CA GLY A 36 -12.52 29.90 9.14
C GLY A 36 -13.55 28.84 9.53
N GLY A 37 -13.35 27.58 9.13
CA GLY A 37 -14.24 26.46 9.45
C GLY A 37 -15.34 26.16 8.43
N ASP A 38 -15.40 26.85 7.28
CA ASP A 38 -16.41 26.62 6.23
C ASP A 38 -15.95 25.55 5.21
N VAL A 39 -16.46 24.33 5.38
CA VAL A 39 -16.14 23.16 4.54
C VAL A 39 -16.49 23.38 3.06
N ALA A 40 -17.54 24.14 2.75
CA ALA A 40 -17.94 24.38 1.35
C ALA A 40 -16.95 25.30 0.64
N ARG A 41 -16.33 26.23 1.38
CA ARG A 41 -15.26 27.11 0.88
C ARG A 41 -13.89 26.45 0.90
N ALA A 42 -13.67 25.48 1.80
CA ALA A 42 -12.41 24.72 1.90
C ALA A 42 -12.25 23.70 0.75
N ARG A 43 -13.34 23.05 0.31
CA ARG A 43 -13.31 22.01 -0.74
C ARG A 43 -12.66 22.46 -2.07
N PRO A 44 -12.93 23.66 -2.62
CA PRO A 44 -12.29 24.14 -3.85
C PRO A 44 -10.81 24.49 -3.70
N LEU A 45 -10.35 24.89 -2.50
CA LEU A 45 -8.94 25.20 -2.24
C LEU A 45 -8.06 23.96 -2.35
N MET A 46 -8.63 22.79 -2.03
CA MET A 46 -7.98 21.50 -2.26
C MET A 46 -7.70 21.20 -3.73
N SER A 47 -8.39 21.87 -4.66
CA SER A 47 -8.23 21.68 -6.10
C SER A 47 -7.27 22.69 -6.77
N ARG A 48 -6.79 23.71 -6.04
CA ARG A 48 -5.98 24.81 -6.62
C ARG A 48 -4.47 24.73 -6.36
N ALA A 49 -4.01 23.80 -5.52
CA ALA A 49 -2.59 23.57 -5.30
C ALA A 49 -2.01 22.61 -6.38
N LYS A 50 -1.91 23.08 -7.64
CA LYS A 50 -0.94 22.60 -8.66
C LYS A 50 -0.98 23.47 -9.93
N PRO A 51 -0.05 24.43 -10.10
CA PRO A 51 0.20 25.14 -11.37
C PRO A 51 1.42 24.59 -12.15
N GLY A 52 1.34 24.67 -13.50
CA GLY A 52 2.46 24.63 -14.47
C GLY A 52 2.58 23.30 -15.25
N ALA A 53 2.15 23.11 -16.51
CA ALA A 53 2.22 23.87 -17.78
C ALA A 53 3.55 23.73 -18.55
N THR A 54 3.50 23.06 -19.71
CA THR A 54 4.19 23.22 -21.02
C THR A 54 4.17 21.83 -21.71
N GLY A 55 3.69 21.58 -22.93
CA GLY A 55 3.27 22.40 -24.05
C GLY A 55 4.18 22.18 -25.27
N SER A 56 3.91 21.17 -26.13
CA SER A 56 3.93 21.23 -27.62
C SER A 56 4.10 19.85 -28.32
N PRO A 57 3.65 19.67 -29.59
CA PRO A 57 3.20 18.40 -30.17
C PRO A 57 4.01 17.96 -31.43
N PRO A 58 3.51 17.14 -32.38
CA PRO A 58 4.01 15.79 -32.69
C PRO A 58 4.65 15.63 -34.09
N GLU A 59 5.42 14.55 -34.31
CA GLU A 59 5.80 14.12 -35.66
C GLU A 59 5.41 12.67 -35.96
N LYS A 60 4.92 12.50 -37.20
CA LYS A 60 4.29 11.33 -37.82
C LYS A 60 5.33 10.36 -38.41
N ALA A 61 5.00 9.07 -38.38
CA ALA A 61 5.15 8.09 -39.46
C ALA A 61 4.58 6.75 -38.94
N GLY A 62 3.82 5.90 -39.63
CA GLY A 62 3.37 5.81 -41.02
C GLY A 62 3.15 4.31 -41.30
N ALA A 63 1.94 3.94 -41.77
CA ALA A 63 1.53 2.70 -42.50
C ALA A 63 1.86 1.31 -41.89
N GLY A 64 1.06 0.24 -41.98
CA GLY A 64 -0.17 -0.12 -42.69
C GLY A 64 -0.56 -1.53 -42.18
N ALA A 65 -1.86 -1.80 -41.96
CA ALA A 65 -2.72 -2.61 -42.83
C ALA A 65 -2.37 -4.12 -42.88
N GLY A 66 -3.32 -4.96 -42.44
CA GLY A 66 -3.29 -6.40 -42.66
C GLY A 66 -4.29 -7.17 -41.80
N ALA A 67 -5.53 -7.28 -42.28
CA ALA A 67 -6.60 -8.08 -41.69
C ALA A 67 -6.38 -9.60 -41.88
N GLY A 68 -6.91 -10.41 -40.96
CA GLY A 68 -6.93 -11.87 -41.07
C GLY A 68 -7.78 -12.52 -39.97
N GLU A 69 -9.06 -12.72 -40.28
CA GLU A 69 -10.06 -13.49 -39.53
C GLU A 69 -9.64 -14.95 -39.29
N ALA A 70 -9.76 -15.45 -38.04
CA ALA A 70 -10.00 -16.87 -37.78
C ALA A 70 -10.54 -17.14 -36.36
N ALA A 71 -11.75 -17.69 -36.33
CA ALA A 71 -12.30 -18.67 -35.38
C ALA A 71 -12.32 -18.35 -33.86
N ARG A 72 -13.53 -18.02 -33.36
CA ARG A 72 -13.92 -17.99 -31.95
C ARG A 72 -14.03 -19.40 -31.35
N PRO A 73 -13.49 -19.64 -30.15
CA PRO A 73 -14.12 -20.53 -29.16
C PRO A 73 -14.62 -19.73 -27.95
N SER A 74 -15.74 -20.17 -27.41
CA SER A 74 -16.52 -19.61 -26.30
C SER A 74 -15.71 -19.06 -25.11
N ALA A 75 -15.88 -17.76 -24.83
CA ALA A 75 -15.11 -16.94 -23.90
C ALA A 75 -15.44 -17.12 -22.40
N THR A 76 -16.38 -17.97 -22.01
CA THR A 76 -16.89 -18.01 -20.62
C THR A 76 -16.12 -18.92 -19.67
N LYS A 77 -15.32 -19.89 -20.16
CA LYS A 77 -14.50 -20.80 -19.31
C LYS A 77 -13.01 -20.51 -19.34
N ALA A 78 -12.46 -20.00 -20.45
CA ALA A 78 -11.05 -19.65 -20.55
C ALA A 78 -10.67 -18.44 -19.68
N GLY A 79 -11.60 -17.48 -19.51
CA GLY A 79 -11.35 -16.24 -18.75
C GLY A 79 -11.13 -16.44 -17.25
N ALA A 80 -11.73 -17.45 -16.62
CA ALA A 80 -11.53 -17.73 -15.20
C ALA A 80 -10.18 -18.41 -14.91
N ALA A 81 -9.75 -19.33 -15.78
CA ALA A 81 -8.48 -20.04 -15.65
C ALA A 81 -7.27 -19.14 -15.95
N GLU A 82 -7.40 -18.17 -16.86
CA GLU A 82 -6.31 -17.24 -17.18
C GLU A 82 -6.29 -15.98 -16.30
N ARG A 83 -7.42 -15.54 -15.73
CA ARG A 83 -7.45 -14.57 -14.59
C ARG A 83 -6.68 -15.10 -13.40
N GLN A 84 -6.83 -16.40 -13.13
CA GLN A 84 -6.02 -17.08 -12.14
C GLN A 84 -4.53 -17.03 -12.55
N GLY A 85 -4.18 -17.08 -13.84
CA GLY A 85 -2.79 -17.07 -14.31
C GLY A 85 -1.88 -15.97 -13.72
N THR A 86 -2.28 -14.69 -13.72
CA THR A 86 -1.40 -13.60 -13.27
C THR A 86 -1.50 -13.25 -11.78
N LEU A 87 -2.65 -13.46 -11.13
CA LEU A 87 -2.72 -13.31 -9.67
C LEU A 87 -2.25 -14.57 -8.94
N ALA A 88 -2.49 -15.76 -9.50
CA ALA A 88 -1.96 -17.01 -8.96
C ALA A 88 -0.44 -17.10 -9.11
N SER A 89 0.17 -16.42 -10.09
CA SER A 89 1.64 -16.32 -10.12
C SER A 89 2.21 -15.51 -8.96
N LEU A 90 1.39 -14.69 -8.28
CA LEU A 90 1.77 -13.96 -7.06
C LEU A 90 1.42 -14.74 -5.79
N VAL A 91 0.62 -15.80 -5.87
CA VAL A 91 0.31 -16.68 -4.74
C VAL A 91 1.56 -17.49 -4.40
N ASP A 92 1.88 -17.53 -3.12
CA ASP A 92 3.03 -18.26 -2.60
C ASP A 92 2.66 -18.87 -1.25
N LYS A 93 2.28 -20.15 -1.29
CA LYS A 93 1.82 -20.87 -0.10
C LYS A 93 2.95 -21.10 0.90
N GLU A 94 4.21 -21.14 0.47
CA GLU A 94 5.38 -21.37 1.34
C GLU A 94 5.64 -20.21 2.29
N ILE A 95 5.21 -19.01 1.90
CA ILE A 95 5.24 -17.80 2.74
C ILE A 95 3.84 -17.39 3.23
N GLY A 96 2.85 -18.28 3.19
CA GLY A 96 1.51 -18.02 3.72
C GLY A 96 0.68 -17.01 2.91
N ARG A 97 1.08 -16.75 1.66
CA ARG A 97 0.40 -15.81 0.76
C ARG A 97 -0.63 -16.56 -0.08
N THR A 98 -1.88 -16.52 0.37
CA THR A 98 -3.04 -17.09 -0.34
C THR A 98 -3.60 -16.12 -1.38
N LEU A 99 -4.52 -16.60 -2.23
CA LEU A 99 -5.20 -15.75 -3.20
C LEU A 99 -5.95 -14.59 -2.51
N ASP A 100 -6.69 -14.87 -1.44
CA ASP A 100 -7.42 -13.86 -0.67
C ASP A 100 -6.51 -12.76 -0.12
N VAL A 101 -5.29 -13.13 0.32
CA VAL A 101 -4.29 -12.15 0.79
C VAL A 101 -3.80 -11.28 -0.36
N VAL A 102 -3.51 -11.88 -1.52
CA VAL A 102 -3.08 -11.13 -2.72
C VAL A 102 -4.18 -10.18 -3.17
N GLU A 103 -5.44 -10.63 -3.20
CA GLU A 103 -6.59 -9.81 -3.59
C GLU A 103 -6.84 -8.67 -2.60
N ALA A 104 -6.76 -8.93 -1.30
CA ALA A 104 -6.91 -7.90 -0.27
C ALA A 104 -5.80 -6.85 -0.33
N LYS A 105 -4.53 -7.27 -0.50
CA LYS A 105 -3.40 -6.35 -0.67
C LYS A 105 -3.50 -5.54 -1.97
N LEU A 106 -3.97 -6.16 -3.07
CA LEU A 106 -4.18 -5.45 -4.32
C LEU A 106 -5.32 -4.42 -4.21
N ALA A 107 -6.40 -4.74 -3.50
CA ALA A 107 -7.48 -3.79 -3.24
C ALA A 107 -7.00 -2.60 -2.39
N ALA A 108 -6.17 -2.83 -1.37
CA ALA A 108 -5.54 -1.76 -0.59
C ALA A 108 -4.63 -0.88 -1.46
N ALA A 109 -3.75 -1.49 -2.27
CA ALA A 109 -2.88 -0.77 -3.20
C ALA A 109 -3.67 0.08 -4.21
N GLU A 110 -4.84 -0.39 -4.66
CA GLU A 110 -5.70 0.38 -5.54
C GLU A 110 -6.37 1.56 -4.83
N LEU A 111 -6.78 1.41 -3.57
CA LEU A 111 -7.33 2.53 -2.79
C LEU A 111 -6.29 3.62 -2.51
N GLU A 112 -5.03 3.22 -2.32
CA GLU A 112 -3.91 4.13 -2.08
C GLU A 112 -3.35 4.76 -3.38
N ALA A 113 -3.77 4.27 -4.55
CA ALA A 113 -3.28 4.78 -5.83
C ALA A 113 -3.77 6.21 -6.08
N THR A 114 -2.82 7.15 -6.17
CA THR A 114 -3.06 8.58 -6.46
C THR A 114 -3.17 8.90 -7.96
N GLY A 115 -3.17 7.86 -8.79
CA GLY A 115 -3.20 7.99 -10.24
C GLY A 115 -4.54 8.52 -10.78
N PRO A 116 -4.55 9.18 -11.95
CA PRO A 116 -5.79 9.64 -12.58
C PRO A 116 -6.84 8.54 -12.74
N ARG A 117 -8.07 8.85 -12.30
CA ARG A 117 -9.25 7.98 -12.43
C ARG A 117 -10.24 8.53 -13.45
N LEU A 118 -11.10 7.65 -13.94
CA LEU A 118 -12.29 8.06 -14.70
C LEU A 118 -13.38 8.54 -13.73
N PRO A 119 -14.28 9.44 -14.18
CA PRO A 119 -15.43 9.85 -13.38
C PRO A 119 -16.33 8.67 -13.01
N LYS A 120 -17.00 8.75 -11.85
CA LYS A 120 -18.01 7.76 -11.42
C LYS A 120 -19.36 7.85 -12.14
N ASP A 121 -19.38 8.47 -13.32
CA ASP A 121 -20.58 8.61 -14.13
C ASP A 121 -20.73 7.36 -15.01
N VAL A 122 -21.80 6.58 -14.78
CA VAL A 122 -22.08 5.32 -15.50
C VAL A 122 -22.14 5.54 -17.01
N SER A 123 -22.69 6.66 -17.49
CA SER A 123 -22.78 6.96 -18.93
C SER A 123 -21.40 7.24 -19.53
N VAL A 124 -20.51 7.88 -18.76
CA VAL A 124 -19.11 8.10 -19.18
C VAL A 124 -18.36 6.77 -19.18
N LEU A 125 -18.54 5.95 -18.15
CA LEU A 125 -17.86 4.66 -18.07
C LEU A 125 -18.32 3.67 -19.14
N GLU A 126 -19.59 3.69 -19.54
CA GLU A 126 -20.07 2.84 -20.63
C GLU A 126 -19.43 3.24 -21.97
N LYS A 127 -19.29 4.55 -22.22
CA LYS A 127 -18.61 5.07 -23.42
C LYS A 127 -17.12 4.74 -23.47
N HIS A 128 -16.46 4.72 -22.32
CA HIS A 128 -15.02 4.44 -22.19
C HIS A 128 -14.71 2.98 -21.87
N ARG A 129 -15.70 2.08 -21.97
CA ARG A 129 -15.55 0.69 -21.59
C ARG A 129 -14.47 0.01 -22.45
N PRO A 130 -13.39 -0.51 -21.84
CA PRO A 130 -12.30 -1.12 -22.58
C PRO A 130 -12.71 -2.49 -23.13
N SER A 131 -12.21 -2.82 -24.32
CA SER A 131 -12.44 -4.11 -24.99
C SER A 131 -11.14 -4.89 -25.16
N LEU A 132 -11.22 -6.21 -25.03
CA LEU A 132 -10.08 -7.10 -25.30
C LEU A 132 -9.63 -7.04 -26.75
N ASP A 133 -10.58 -6.86 -27.68
CA ASP A 133 -10.33 -6.90 -29.12
C ASP A 133 -9.78 -5.57 -29.67
N ALA A 134 -9.87 -4.50 -28.89
CA ALA A 134 -9.44 -3.16 -29.28
C ALA A 134 -8.63 -2.48 -28.16
N PRO A 135 -7.44 -3.01 -27.80
CA PRO A 135 -6.55 -2.34 -26.86
C PRO A 135 -6.07 -1.00 -27.44
N PRO A 136 -5.95 0.05 -26.61
CA PRO A 136 -5.26 1.27 -27.02
C PRO A 136 -3.79 0.96 -27.36
N PRO A 137 -3.12 1.81 -28.16
CA PRO A 137 -1.74 1.57 -28.60
C PRO A 137 -0.78 1.23 -27.46
N GLU A 138 -0.88 1.94 -26.34
CA GLU A 138 -0.07 1.75 -25.13
C GLU A 138 -0.36 0.45 -24.34
N ALA A 139 -1.45 -0.26 -24.66
CA ALA A 139 -1.79 -1.54 -24.06
C ALA A 139 -1.59 -2.72 -25.02
N ARG A 140 -1.30 -2.46 -26.31
CA ARG A 140 -1.20 -3.50 -27.33
C ARG A 140 -0.06 -4.46 -27.01
N GLY A 141 -0.39 -5.74 -26.90
CA GLY A 141 0.58 -6.79 -26.55
C GLY A 141 0.97 -6.85 -25.07
N ASN A 142 0.43 -5.96 -24.21
CA ASN A 142 0.69 -6.03 -22.78
C ASN A 142 -0.16 -7.16 -22.16
N PRO A 143 0.46 -8.16 -21.49
CA PRO A 143 -0.28 -9.29 -20.92
C PRO A 143 -1.31 -8.87 -19.87
N ARG A 144 -1.15 -7.69 -19.25
CA ARG A 144 -2.06 -7.16 -18.22
C ARG A 144 -3.30 -6.48 -18.79
N TRP A 145 -3.43 -6.33 -20.12
CA TRP A 145 -4.60 -5.66 -20.71
C TRP A 145 -5.92 -6.35 -20.32
N ARG A 146 -5.93 -7.68 -20.34
CA ARG A 146 -7.11 -8.45 -19.93
C ARG A 146 -7.49 -8.17 -18.48
N GLU A 147 -6.50 -8.12 -17.59
CA GLU A 147 -6.71 -7.82 -16.17
C GLU A 147 -7.27 -6.42 -15.95
N TYR A 148 -6.87 -5.46 -16.78
CA TYR A 148 -7.45 -4.12 -16.75
C TYR A 148 -8.90 -4.11 -17.20
N VAL A 149 -9.25 -4.81 -18.29
CA VAL A 149 -10.64 -4.96 -18.73
C VAL A 149 -11.51 -5.56 -17.62
N ASP A 150 -10.98 -6.58 -16.93
CA ASP A 150 -11.66 -7.23 -15.81
C ASP A 150 -11.82 -6.33 -14.59
N PHE A 151 -10.76 -5.61 -14.22
CA PHE A 151 -10.77 -4.58 -13.19
C PHE A 151 -11.81 -3.49 -13.49
N TYR A 152 -11.81 -2.98 -14.73
CA TYR A 152 -12.74 -1.95 -15.17
C TYR A 152 -14.18 -2.43 -15.06
N ASN A 153 -14.49 -3.63 -15.57
CA ASN A 153 -15.83 -4.19 -15.53
C ASN A 153 -16.33 -4.40 -14.10
N ARG A 154 -15.47 -4.85 -13.18
CA ARG A 154 -15.82 -4.96 -11.76
C ARG A 154 -16.12 -3.58 -11.16
N ARG A 155 -15.24 -2.60 -11.37
CA ARG A 155 -15.43 -1.22 -10.88
C ARG A 155 -16.69 -0.57 -11.48
N PHE A 156 -16.99 -0.83 -12.76
CA PHE A 156 -18.22 -0.38 -13.40
C PHE A 156 -19.46 -0.85 -12.64
N ILE A 157 -19.53 -2.15 -12.32
CA ILE A 157 -20.64 -2.74 -11.55
C ILE A 157 -20.75 -2.11 -10.15
N GLU A 158 -19.62 -1.85 -9.50
CA GLU A 158 -19.61 -1.21 -8.17
C GLU A 158 -20.05 0.26 -8.22
N VAL A 159 -19.73 0.99 -9.30
CA VAL A 159 -20.20 2.36 -9.53
C VAL A 159 -21.70 2.35 -9.84
N GLU A 160 -22.16 1.45 -10.70
CA GLU A 160 -23.59 1.28 -11.03
C GLU A 160 -24.43 0.97 -9.78
N LYS A 161 -23.91 0.12 -8.88
CA LYS A 161 -24.55 -0.20 -7.60
C LYS A 161 -24.43 0.91 -6.55
N GLY A 162 -23.69 1.99 -6.83
CA GLY A 162 -23.45 3.09 -5.89
C GLY A 162 -22.56 2.71 -4.70
N THR A 163 -21.82 1.59 -4.77
CA THR A 163 -20.94 1.10 -3.70
C THR A 163 -19.50 1.60 -3.82
N ALA A 164 -19.09 2.08 -4.99
CA ALA A 164 -17.75 2.61 -5.21
C ALA A 164 -17.63 4.08 -4.77
N ALA A 165 -16.60 4.39 -3.98
CA ALA A 165 -16.27 5.77 -3.61
C ALA A 165 -15.71 6.57 -4.79
N GLU A 166 -14.94 5.91 -5.67
CA GLU A 166 -14.23 6.50 -6.80
C GLU A 166 -14.43 5.67 -8.08
N GLY A 167 -14.20 6.26 -9.25
CA GLY A 167 -14.20 5.54 -10.51
C GLY A 167 -12.94 4.69 -10.72
N PRO A 168 -12.88 3.88 -11.80
CA PRO A 168 -11.72 3.06 -12.11
C PRO A 168 -10.49 3.92 -12.44
N LEU A 169 -9.31 3.42 -12.10
CA LEU A 169 -8.04 3.95 -12.61
C LEU A 169 -8.03 3.90 -14.14
N LYS A 170 -7.38 4.89 -14.77
CA LYS A 170 -7.02 4.80 -16.19
C LYS A 170 -5.97 3.70 -16.40
N TRP A 171 -5.84 3.22 -17.64
CA TRP A 171 -4.92 2.12 -18.00
C TRP A 171 -3.49 2.33 -17.50
N GLU A 172 -2.84 3.43 -17.87
CA GLU A 172 -1.43 3.67 -17.51
C GLU A 172 -1.21 3.74 -15.98
N PRO A 173 -2.01 4.49 -15.19
CA PRO A 173 -1.93 4.42 -13.73
C PRO A 173 -2.18 3.03 -13.15
N TYR A 174 -3.13 2.28 -13.70
CA TYR A 174 -3.40 0.91 -13.28
C TYR A 174 -2.21 -0.01 -13.56
N GLU A 175 -1.63 0.08 -14.75
CA GLU A 175 -0.47 -0.72 -15.17
C GLU A 175 0.72 -0.45 -14.22
N ARG A 176 1.04 0.82 -13.94
CA ARG A 176 2.08 1.20 -12.99
C ARG A 176 1.80 0.66 -11.59
N MET A 177 0.58 0.83 -11.08
CA MET A 177 0.18 0.30 -9.77
C MET A 177 0.37 -1.23 -9.72
N ARG A 178 -0.01 -1.96 -10.78
CA ARG A 178 0.18 -3.41 -10.87
C ARG A 178 1.65 -3.81 -10.94
N ALA A 179 2.49 -3.05 -11.64
CA ALA A 179 3.92 -3.27 -11.69
C ALA A 179 4.56 -3.10 -10.30
N TRP A 180 4.26 -2.00 -9.62
CA TRP A 180 4.72 -1.74 -8.25
C TRP A 180 4.22 -2.78 -7.25
N PHE A 181 2.96 -3.17 -7.37
CA PHE A 181 2.38 -4.23 -6.55
C PHE A 181 3.14 -5.55 -6.73
N ALA A 182 3.35 -5.99 -7.97
CA ALA A 182 4.09 -7.23 -8.25
C ALA A 182 5.53 -7.17 -7.71
N ARG A 183 6.20 -6.02 -7.83
CA ARG A 183 7.54 -5.79 -7.27
C ARG A 183 7.54 -5.89 -5.74
N GLY A 184 6.63 -5.20 -5.07
CA GLY A 184 6.48 -5.25 -3.62
C GLY A 184 6.23 -6.67 -3.11
N MET A 185 5.42 -7.44 -3.84
CA MET A 185 5.17 -8.85 -3.53
C MET A 185 6.42 -9.73 -3.73
N ALA A 186 7.25 -9.46 -4.74
CA ALA A 186 8.52 -10.15 -4.90
C ALA A 186 9.50 -9.80 -3.76
N PHE A 187 9.64 -8.51 -3.45
CA PHE A 187 10.51 -8.04 -2.37
C PHE A 187 10.12 -8.62 -1.01
N GLU A 188 8.83 -8.64 -0.68
CA GLU A 188 8.33 -9.27 0.55
C GLU A 188 8.70 -10.76 0.61
N ARG A 189 8.57 -11.50 -0.50
CA ARG A 189 8.95 -12.93 -0.53
C ARG A 189 10.43 -13.11 -0.25
N ASP A 190 11.27 -12.31 -0.90
CA ASP A 190 12.72 -12.38 -0.75
C ASP A 190 13.14 -12.02 0.69
N MET A 191 12.49 -11.01 1.29
CA MET A 191 12.68 -10.64 2.70
C MET A 191 12.24 -11.74 3.67
N VAL A 192 11.10 -12.39 3.44
CA VAL A 192 10.65 -13.53 4.27
C VAL A 192 11.67 -14.67 4.22
N ASN A 193 12.17 -15.00 3.03
CA ASN A 193 13.19 -16.04 2.87
C ASN A 193 14.51 -15.66 3.56
N LEU A 194 14.91 -14.40 3.46
CA LEU A 194 16.07 -13.86 4.16
C LEU A 194 15.92 -13.98 5.69
N LEU A 195 14.75 -13.64 6.23
CA LEU A 195 14.47 -13.75 7.67
C LEU A 195 14.47 -15.21 8.14
N LYS A 196 13.87 -16.13 7.36
CA LYS A 196 13.90 -17.57 7.65
C LYS A 196 15.34 -18.10 7.68
N ALA A 197 16.15 -17.78 6.67
CA ALA A 197 17.56 -18.16 6.63
C ALA A 197 18.38 -17.49 7.76
N ASP A 198 18.03 -16.27 8.19
CA ASP A 198 18.66 -15.62 9.34
C ASP A 198 18.31 -16.33 10.66
N ALA A 199 17.08 -16.81 10.82
CA ALA A 199 16.65 -17.54 12.02
C ALA A 199 17.41 -18.86 12.23
N GLU A 200 17.80 -19.54 11.14
CA GLU A 200 18.54 -20.80 11.17
C GLU A 200 20.00 -20.64 11.61
N LYS A 201 20.56 -19.43 11.50
CA LYS A 201 21.96 -19.17 11.91
C LYS A 201 22.11 -19.19 13.43
N PRO A 202 23.33 -19.47 13.95
CA PRO A 202 23.66 -19.22 15.35
C PRO A 202 23.39 -17.76 15.70
N ARG A 203 22.87 -17.50 16.92
CA ARG A 203 22.43 -16.17 17.36
C ARG A 203 23.45 -15.04 17.08
N ALA A 204 24.74 -15.31 17.30
CA ALA A 204 25.81 -14.33 17.09
C ALA A 204 26.05 -13.95 15.61
N GLN A 205 25.57 -14.76 14.66
CA GLN A 205 25.72 -14.56 13.21
C GLN A 205 24.46 -13.99 12.55
N ARG A 206 23.37 -13.85 13.31
CA ARG A 206 22.09 -13.30 12.81
C ARG A 206 22.21 -11.80 12.57
N LYS A 207 21.72 -11.34 11.42
CA LYS A 207 21.70 -9.91 11.07
C LYS A 207 20.44 -9.22 11.59
N PHE A 208 19.29 -9.86 11.45
CA PHE A 208 17.99 -9.28 11.77
C PHE A 208 17.46 -9.79 13.11
N LEU A 209 17.70 -11.06 13.42
CA LEU A 209 17.05 -11.77 14.53
C LEU A 209 18.00 -12.06 15.70
N ARG A 210 19.10 -11.31 15.82
CA ARG A 210 20.11 -11.47 16.90
C ARG A 210 19.54 -11.27 18.31
N ASP A 211 18.47 -10.48 18.40
CA ASP A 211 17.81 -10.12 19.66
C ASP A 211 16.81 -11.22 20.11
N PHE A 212 16.61 -12.25 19.29
CA PHE A 212 15.79 -13.40 19.58
C PHE A 212 16.64 -14.64 19.85
N ASP A 213 16.24 -15.44 20.84
CA ASP A 213 16.88 -16.73 21.13
C ASP A 213 16.37 -17.80 20.15
N LYS A 214 15.05 -17.98 20.12
CA LYS A 214 14.33 -18.89 19.23
C LYS A 214 13.19 -18.14 18.50
N PRO A 215 13.49 -17.43 17.40
CA PRO A 215 12.49 -16.67 16.67
C PRO A 215 11.52 -17.59 15.91
N ARG A 216 10.22 -17.38 16.10
CA ARG A 216 9.14 -17.90 15.25
C ARG A 216 8.65 -16.81 14.31
N ILE A 217 8.72 -17.06 13.02
CA ILE A 217 8.35 -16.13 11.96
C ILE A 217 6.93 -16.47 11.49
N GLU A 218 6.02 -15.50 11.59
CA GLU A 218 4.64 -15.61 11.13
C GLU A 218 4.38 -14.57 10.05
N THR A 219 3.89 -15.01 8.89
CA THR A 219 3.62 -14.13 7.73
C THR A 219 2.13 -13.84 7.58
N GLN A 220 1.82 -12.69 6.98
CA GLN A 220 0.46 -12.27 6.64
C GLN A 220 -0.50 -12.41 7.84
N VAL A 221 -0.06 -11.93 9.01
CA VAL A 221 -0.82 -12.09 10.24
C VAL A 221 -1.94 -11.07 10.27
N GLY A 222 -3.17 -11.55 10.34
CA GLY A 222 -4.34 -10.71 10.56
C GLY A 222 -4.27 -10.04 11.93
N VAL A 223 -4.17 -8.71 11.95
CA VAL A 223 -4.08 -7.88 13.16
C VAL A 223 -5.17 -6.83 13.18
N ARG A 224 -5.61 -6.48 14.38
CA ARG A 224 -6.62 -5.45 14.63
C ARG A 224 -6.12 -4.47 15.69
N LYS A 225 -6.44 -3.19 15.48
CA LYS A 225 -6.34 -2.12 16.49
C LYS A 225 -7.74 -1.61 16.84
N PRO A 226 -7.92 -0.88 17.95
CA PRO A 226 -9.18 -0.20 18.26
C PRO A 226 -9.63 0.66 17.06
N GLY A 227 -10.74 0.29 16.43
CA GLY A 227 -11.25 0.91 15.20
C GLY A 227 -11.66 -0.10 14.13
N PRO A 228 -12.20 0.38 12.99
CA PRO A 228 -12.60 -0.50 11.91
C PRO A 228 -11.39 -1.03 11.12
N GLY A 229 -11.53 -2.27 10.61
CA GLY A 229 -10.64 -2.85 9.59
C GLY A 229 -9.70 -3.94 10.11
N LEU A 230 -9.75 -5.11 9.46
CA LEU A 230 -8.71 -6.13 9.55
C LEU A 230 -7.51 -5.68 8.71
N ARG A 231 -6.31 -5.81 9.26
CA ARG A 231 -5.05 -5.49 8.58
C ARG A 231 -4.16 -6.71 8.57
N TYR A 232 -3.22 -6.77 7.64
CA TYR A 232 -2.22 -7.83 7.60
C TYR A 232 -0.85 -7.21 7.87
N ALA A 233 -0.18 -7.69 8.92
CA ALA A 233 1.24 -7.46 9.11
C ALA A 233 2.02 -8.35 8.17
N ASP A 234 3.03 -7.81 7.48
CA ASP A 234 3.82 -8.57 6.51
C ASP A 234 4.53 -9.74 7.20
N VAL A 235 5.25 -9.45 8.29
CA VAL A 235 5.86 -10.44 9.17
C VAL A 235 5.76 -10.03 10.63
N LEU A 236 5.37 -10.98 11.48
CA LEU A 236 5.45 -10.91 12.93
C LEU A 236 6.49 -11.93 13.40
N VAL A 237 7.49 -11.49 14.16
CA VAL A 237 8.49 -12.39 14.78
C VAL A 237 8.22 -12.47 16.27
N ILE A 238 8.07 -13.70 16.77
CA ILE A 238 7.68 -14.01 18.14
C ILE A 238 8.80 -14.83 18.79
N GLU A 239 9.21 -14.48 20.00
CA GLU A 239 10.12 -15.31 20.79
C GLU A 239 9.42 -16.59 21.27
N GLU A 240 9.98 -17.76 20.90
CA GLU A 240 9.55 -19.05 21.42
C GLU A 240 10.34 -19.47 22.65
N GLY A 241 9.66 -20.13 23.60
CA GLY A 241 10.27 -20.68 24.81
C GLY A 241 9.46 -20.37 26.05
N GLU A 242 9.84 -21.01 27.16
CA GLU A 242 9.34 -20.66 28.48
C GLU A 242 9.95 -19.33 28.91
N LEU A 243 9.11 -18.30 28.95
CA LEU A 243 9.46 -17.05 29.59
C LEU A 243 8.96 -17.15 31.02
N GLY A 244 9.90 -17.17 31.98
CA GLY A 244 9.61 -17.17 33.41
C GLY A 244 8.85 -15.92 33.85
N GLY A 245 7.57 -15.84 33.52
CA GLY A 245 6.65 -14.74 33.83
C GLY A 245 6.78 -13.46 32.98
N ARG A 246 7.69 -13.39 32.01
CA ARG A 246 7.89 -12.19 31.17
C ARG A 246 7.01 -12.23 29.91
N PRO A 247 6.49 -11.07 29.43
CA PRO A 247 5.82 -10.99 28.14
C PRO A 247 6.74 -11.46 27.00
N ARG A 248 6.17 -12.18 26.03
CA ARG A 248 6.87 -12.61 24.81
C ARG A 248 7.35 -11.39 24.03
N ARG A 249 8.63 -11.37 23.64
CA ARG A 249 9.14 -10.38 22.69
C ARG A 249 8.45 -10.63 21.36
N VAL A 250 7.88 -9.56 20.82
CA VAL A 250 7.25 -9.57 19.51
C VAL A 250 7.68 -8.33 18.73
N GLU A 251 8.20 -8.56 17.53
CA GLU A 251 8.61 -7.49 16.62
C GLU A 251 7.87 -7.64 15.30
N THR A 252 7.44 -6.53 14.72
CA THR A 252 6.80 -6.52 13.39
C THR A 252 7.80 -6.03 12.36
N PHE A 253 7.83 -6.66 11.20
CA PHE A 253 8.55 -6.16 10.03
C PHE A 253 7.52 -5.70 9.00
N SER A 254 7.71 -4.48 8.50
CA SER A 254 6.93 -3.91 7.40
C SER A 254 7.86 -3.63 6.24
N PHE A 255 7.49 -4.09 5.05
CA PHE A 255 8.33 -4.00 3.86
C PHE A 255 7.79 -2.95 2.91
N LYS A 256 8.68 -2.10 2.36
CA LYS A 256 8.31 -1.03 1.43
C LYS A 256 9.17 -1.09 0.17
N SER A 257 8.54 -1.41 -0.96
CA SER A 257 9.15 -1.29 -2.29
C SER A 257 8.74 0.05 -2.90
N ARG A 258 9.48 1.11 -2.54
CA ARG A 258 9.23 2.49 -2.98
C ARG A 258 10.46 3.04 -3.67
N ASP A 259 10.28 3.73 -4.78
CA ASP A 259 11.35 4.52 -5.39
C ASP A 259 11.61 5.79 -4.58
N LEU A 260 12.75 5.82 -3.90
CA LEU A 260 13.24 6.96 -3.13
C LEU A 260 14.45 7.63 -3.82
N SER A 261 14.87 7.13 -4.98
CA SER A 261 16.15 7.51 -5.63
C SER A 261 16.20 8.97 -6.05
N GLY A 262 15.05 9.51 -6.47
CA GLY A 262 14.89 10.89 -6.94
C GLY A 262 14.47 11.89 -5.86
N LEU A 263 14.27 11.46 -4.61
CA LEU A 263 13.79 12.35 -3.54
C LEU A 263 14.92 13.21 -2.98
N LYS A 264 14.65 14.51 -2.89
CA LYS A 264 15.48 15.45 -2.11
C LYS A 264 15.25 15.26 -0.62
N TYR A 265 16.15 15.81 0.18
CA TYR A 265 16.17 15.62 1.63
C TYR A 265 14.80 15.81 2.31
N GLU A 266 14.12 16.93 2.10
CA GLU A 266 12.85 17.24 2.77
C GLU A 266 11.73 16.28 2.36
N ALA A 267 11.70 15.90 1.09
CA ALA A 267 10.71 14.93 0.57
C ALA A 267 10.99 13.51 1.07
N LEU A 268 12.28 13.13 1.15
CA LEU A 268 12.72 11.85 1.69
C LEU A 268 12.38 11.74 3.18
N GLU A 269 12.68 12.79 3.95
CA GLU A 269 12.39 12.87 5.37
C GLU A 269 10.87 12.76 5.62
N ALA A 270 10.06 13.56 4.92
CA ALA A 270 8.61 13.52 5.05
C ALA A 270 8.03 12.14 4.72
N GLN A 271 8.48 11.55 3.61
CA GLN A 271 8.05 10.21 3.19
C GLN A 271 8.41 9.14 4.23
N MET A 272 9.63 9.20 4.78
CA MET A 272 10.07 8.22 5.79
C MET A 272 9.32 8.35 7.11
N ILE A 273 9.04 9.58 7.56
CA ILE A 273 8.23 9.83 8.76
C ILE A 273 6.81 9.31 8.55
N GLU A 274 6.22 9.55 7.39
CA GLU A 274 4.88 9.05 7.06
C GLU A 274 4.84 7.53 7.06
N ASP A 275 5.72 6.87 6.32
CA ASP A 275 5.78 5.40 6.24
C ASP A 275 6.08 4.79 7.62
N ALA A 276 6.95 5.41 8.44
CA ALA A 276 7.24 4.95 9.80
C ALA A 276 6.05 5.13 10.75
N SER A 277 5.39 6.29 10.71
CA SER A 277 4.20 6.58 11.52
C SER A 277 3.07 5.63 11.15
N GLU A 278 2.87 5.38 9.86
CA GLU A 278 1.91 4.42 9.35
C GLU A 278 2.23 3.00 9.85
N ALA A 279 3.49 2.57 9.76
CA ALA A 279 3.91 1.25 10.23
C ALA A 279 3.71 1.08 11.75
N LEU A 280 4.04 2.10 12.55
CA LEU A 280 3.80 2.11 13.99
C LEU A 280 2.30 2.07 14.32
N GLN A 281 1.52 2.92 13.64
CA GLN A 281 0.08 2.99 13.82
C GLN A 281 -0.60 1.67 13.46
N LYS A 282 -0.22 1.05 12.34
CA LYS A 282 -0.83 -0.19 11.84
C LYS A 282 -0.33 -1.42 12.61
N TYR A 283 0.94 -1.45 13.01
CA TYR A 283 1.62 -2.70 13.38
C TYR A 283 2.50 -2.65 14.63
N GLY A 284 2.55 -1.52 15.34
CA GLY A 284 3.24 -1.40 16.61
C GLY A 284 2.30 -1.35 17.81
N GLU A 285 2.88 -1.17 19.00
CA GLU A 285 2.16 -1.04 20.27
C GLU A 285 1.30 -2.28 20.59
N ARG A 286 0.01 -2.11 20.95
CA ARG A 286 -0.90 -3.23 21.21
C ARG A 286 -1.64 -3.64 19.94
N LEU A 287 -1.58 -4.93 19.61
CA LEU A 287 -2.31 -5.55 18.51
C LEU A 287 -3.16 -6.71 19.01
N ASP A 288 -4.39 -6.83 18.50
CA ASP A 288 -5.23 -8.01 18.63
C ASP A 288 -4.94 -8.95 17.45
N ILE A 289 -4.36 -10.11 17.74
CA ILE A 289 -4.04 -11.13 16.76
C ILE A 289 -5.30 -11.94 16.44
N ARG A 290 -5.68 -11.99 15.17
CA ARG A 290 -6.92 -12.66 14.72
C ARG A 290 -6.75 -14.14 14.40
N ARG A 291 -5.52 -14.66 14.42
CA ARG A 291 -5.21 -16.07 14.13
C ARG A 291 -5.26 -16.88 15.42
N ASP A 292 -6.25 -17.75 15.57
CA ASP A 292 -6.49 -18.56 16.78
C ASP A 292 -5.26 -19.35 17.25
N SER A 293 -4.45 -19.88 16.31
CA SER A 293 -3.23 -20.62 16.63
C SER A 293 -2.18 -19.76 17.34
N LEU A 294 -2.19 -18.45 17.11
CA LEU A 294 -1.29 -17.49 17.75
C LEU A 294 -1.88 -16.89 19.02
N GLN A 295 -3.20 -16.72 19.10
CA GLN A 295 -3.85 -16.22 20.32
C GLN A 295 -3.51 -17.07 21.55
N ARG A 296 -3.41 -18.40 21.37
CA ARG A 296 -2.98 -19.33 22.44
C ARG A 296 -1.59 -19.03 23.00
N LEU A 297 -0.74 -18.33 22.24
CA LEU A 297 0.59 -17.88 22.70
C LEU A 297 0.51 -16.60 23.55
N PHE A 298 -0.59 -15.86 23.53
CA PHE A 298 -0.69 -14.56 24.21
C PHE A 298 -1.83 -14.51 25.25
N GLY A 299 -2.44 -15.66 25.55
CA GLY A 299 -3.51 -15.80 26.55
C GLY A 299 -4.91 -15.50 25.99
N GLU A 300 -5.92 -15.51 26.85
CA GLU A 300 -7.35 -15.42 26.47
C GLU A 300 -7.72 -14.13 25.70
N ALA A 301 -6.96 -13.05 25.89
CA ALA A 301 -7.23 -11.78 25.22
C ALA A 301 -6.70 -11.72 23.77
N GLY A 302 -5.75 -12.60 23.38
CA GLY A 302 -5.13 -12.56 22.04
C GLY A 302 -4.36 -11.26 21.73
N GLU A 303 -4.16 -10.42 22.73
CA GLU A 303 -3.47 -9.14 22.61
C GLU A 303 -1.97 -9.31 22.78
N VAL A 304 -1.20 -8.66 21.91
CA VAL A 304 0.25 -8.68 21.94
C VAL A 304 0.80 -7.26 22.00
N GLN A 305 1.84 -7.07 22.82
CA GLN A 305 2.62 -5.84 22.84
C GLN A 305 3.82 -6.00 21.90
N VAL A 306 3.80 -5.27 20.79
CA VAL A 306 4.92 -5.16 19.86
C VAL A 306 5.98 -4.26 20.46
N SER A 307 7.18 -4.80 20.65
CA SER A 307 8.32 -4.09 21.25
C SER A 307 9.05 -3.19 20.26
N ARG A 308 8.98 -3.51 18.96
CA ARG A 308 9.63 -2.74 17.89
C ARG A 308 8.96 -3.02 16.54
N VAL A 309 8.84 -1.98 15.72
CA VAL A 309 8.50 -2.11 14.31
C VAL A 309 9.77 -1.88 13.49
N ARG A 310 10.11 -2.81 12.60
CA ARG A 310 11.22 -2.67 11.65
C ARG A 310 10.65 -2.36 10.27
N LEU A 311 10.86 -1.12 9.83
CA LEU A 311 10.50 -0.66 8.50
C LEU A 311 11.69 -0.91 7.56
N ILE A 312 11.53 -1.82 6.59
CA ILE A 312 12.60 -2.18 5.67
C ILE A 312 12.22 -1.75 4.25
N TYR A 313 13.02 -0.83 3.71
CA TYR A 313 12.94 -0.41 2.32
C TYR A 313 13.72 -1.36 1.41
N GLU A 314 13.19 -1.59 0.22
CA GLU A 314 13.96 -2.17 -0.88
C GLU A 314 15.09 -1.21 -1.28
N GLY A 315 16.31 -1.73 -1.34
CA GLY A 315 17.51 -1.00 -1.74
C GLY A 315 17.77 -1.02 -3.24
N GLY A 316 19.05 -1.12 -3.61
CA GLY A 316 19.49 -1.05 -5.01
C GLY A 316 19.21 0.32 -5.63
N ASP A 317 18.72 0.32 -6.88
CA ASP A 317 18.45 1.53 -7.66
C ASP A 317 17.28 2.38 -7.10
N LEU A 318 16.49 1.83 -6.17
CA LEU A 318 15.40 2.57 -5.50
C LEU A 318 15.87 3.41 -4.31
N LYS A 319 17.10 3.18 -3.85
CA LYS A 319 17.65 3.87 -2.68
C LYS A 319 18.00 5.33 -3.02
N PRO A 320 17.89 6.27 -2.06
CA PRO A 320 18.35 7.63 -2.28
C PRO A 320 19.82 7.67 -2.74
N THR A 321 20.08 8.48 -3.76
CA THR A 321 21.42 8.60 -4.37
C THR A 321 22.42 9.34 -3.46
N ASN A 322 21.94 10.24 -2.61
CA ASN A 322 22.78 10.96 -1.65
C ASN A 322 22.80 10.22 -0.28
N PRO A 323 23.96 9.65 0.13
CA PRO A 323 24.06 8.90 1.37
C PRO A 323 23.92 9.77 2.64
N ASP A 324 24.32 11.04 2.58
CA ASP A 324 24.19 11.96 3.72
C ASP A 324 22.74 12.34 3.96
N PHE A 325 21.98 12.60 2.88
CA PHE A 325 20.53 12.82 2.98
C PHE A 325 19.82 11.62 3.58
N LEU A 326 20.19 10.42 3.12
CA LEU A 326 19.63 9.19 3.67
C LEU A 326 19.94 9.03 5.16
N LYS A 327 21.19 9.23 5.56
CA LYS A 327 21.60 9.08 6.96
C LYS A 327 20.86 10.07 7.86
N SER A 328 20.77 11.34 7.45
CA SER A 328 20.04 12.38 8.19
C SER A 328 18.55 12.07 8.26
N ALA A 329 17.90 11.73 7.13
CA ALA A 329 16.47 11.40 7.10
C ALA A 329 16.13 10.19 7.99
N VAL A 330 16.99 9.17 8.02
CA VAL A 330 16.84 8.02 8.93
C VAL A 330 17.00 8.42 10.39
N SER A 331 17.92 9.34 10.71
CA SER A 331 18.09 9.84 12.08
C SER A 331 16.86 10.63 12.54
N GLU A 332 16.42 11.59 11.73
CA GLU A 332 15.24 12.42 12.00
C GLU A 332 13.97 11.57 12.15
N THR A 333 13.80 10.55 11.30
CA THR A 333 12.67 9.64 11.39
C THR A 333 12.66 8.87 12.72
N LYS A 334 13.84 8.42 13.19
CA LYS A 334 13.96 7.71 14.49
C LYS A 334 13.63 8.62 15.67
N GLU A 335 13.99 9.90 15.59
CA GLU A 335 13.69 10.88 16.62
C GLU A 335 12.20 11.22 16.66
N LYS A 336 11.58 11.39 15.50
CA LYS A 336 10.16 11.77 15.38
C LYS A 336 9.19 10.61 15.57
N VAL A 337 9.58 9.39 15.21
CA VAL A 337 8.74 8.18 15.31
C VAL A 337 9.45 7.13 16.17
N PRO A 338 9.52 7.33 17.50
CA PRO A 338 10.17 6.38 18.39
C PRO A 338 9.47 5.02 18.35
N GLY A 339 10.25 3.95 18.42
CA GLY A 339 9.76 2.57 18.32
C GLY A 339 9.78 1.97 16.92
N VAL A 340 10.13 2.76 15.90
CA VAL A 340 10.37 2.28 14.53
C VAL A 340 11.86 2.29 14.21
N GLU A 341 12.36 1.16 13.73
CA GLU A 341 13.71 1.02 13.19
C GLU A 341 13.65 1.00 11.66
N VAL A 342 14.32 1.96 11.01
CA VAL A 342 14.36 2.08 9.56
C VAL A 342 15.62 1.44 8.99
N LEU A 343 15.45 0.55 8.02
CA LEU A 343 16.51 -0.23 7.37
C LEU A 343 16.32 -0.24 5.84
N PHE A 344 17.39 -0.58 5.13
CA PHE A 344 17.39 -0.83 3.68
C PHE A 344 18.00 -2.19 3.42
N GLN A 345 17.45 -2.95 2.47
CA GLN A 345 17.95 -4.28 2.11
C GLN A 345 18.24 -4.43 0.62
#